data_AF-A0A957NPV6-F1
#
_entry.id   AF-A0A957NPV6-F1
#
_cell.length_a   1.000
_cell.length_b   1.000
_cell.length_c   1.000
_cell.angle_alpha   90.00
_cell.angle_beta   90.00
_cell.angle_gamma   90.00
#
_symmetry.space_group_name_H-M   'P 1'
#
loop_
_entity.id
_entity.type
_entity.pdbx_description
1 polymer ?
#
loop_
_entity_poly.entity_id
_entity_poly.type
_entity_poly.pdbx_seq_one_letter_code
_entity_poly.pdbx_strand_id
1 'polypeptide(L)'
;RGLAGILHTPPAIAWDAGVIDRLEKDGVQHIETHIKDTQATYTTTIESMRQHGRFANRFGLQLILSLKYWAMNGQATEQEIAPQPEQLSLFGGA
;
A
#
# COMPACT_ATOMS: atom_id res chain seq x y z
N ARG A 1 -8.96 -8.02 9.16
CA ARG A 1 -9.79 -8.01 7.93
C ARG A 1 -10.41 -6.62 7.79
N GLY A 2 -9.76 -5.71 7.07
CA GLY A 2 -10.33 -4.39 6.74
C GLY A 2 -11.03 -4.46 5.38
N LEU A 3 -12.20 -3.84 5.26
CA LEU A 3 -12.96 -3.77 4.01
C LEU A 3 -12.41 -2.60 3.17
N ALA A 4 -11.54 -2.89 2.20
CA ALA A 4 -11.11 -1.91 1.21
C ALA A 4 -12.18 -1.78 0.12
N GLY A 5 -12.61 -0.55 -0.17
CA GLY A 5 -13.56 -0.22 -1.25
C GLY A 5 -12.86 0.52 -2.39
N ILE A 6 -13.17 0.16 -3.63
CA ILE A 6 -12.60 0.77 -4.84
C ILE A 6 -13.49 1.94 -5.26
N LEU A 7 -12.92 3.13 -5.38
CA LEU A 7 -13.58 4.27 -5.99
C LEU A 7 -13.28 4.26 -7.49
N HIS A 8 -14.31 4.15 -8.33
CA HIS A 8 -14.17 4.08 -9.79
C HIS A 8 -13.83 5.43 -10.44
N THR A 9 -13.95 6.55 -9.72
CA THR A 9 -13.68 7.88 -10.30
C THR A 9 -13.34 8.91 -9.21
N PRO A 10 -12.06 9.36 -9.09
CA PRO A 10 -10.85 8.81 -9.71
C PRO A 10 -10.49 7.41 -9.14
N PRO A 11 -9.79 6.56 -9.92
CA PRO A 11 -9.33 5.24 -9.50
C PRO A 11 -8.45 5.36 -8.25
N ALA A 12 -8.98 4.98 -7.10
CA ALA A 12 -8.31 5.07 -5.81
C ALA A 12 -8.75 3.96 -4.87
N ILE A 13 -7.83 3.54 -4.01
CA ILE A 13 -8.09 2.59 -2.95
C ILE A 13 -8.21 3.37 -1.65
N ALA A 14 -9.35 3.23 -0.97
CA ALA A 14 -9.59 3.82 0.33
C ALA A 14 -9.31 2.80 1.43
N TRP A 15 -8.51 3.21 2.42
CA TRP A 15 -8.24 2.47 3.64
C TRP A 15 -8.75 3.25 4.84
N ASP A 16 -9.16 2.54 5.89
CA ASP A 16 -9.49 3.18 7.16
C ASP A 16 -8.22 3.74 7.81
N ALA A 17 -8.23 5.01 8.20
CA ALA A 17 -7.04 5.67 8.75
C ALA A 17 -6.61 5.06 10.09
N GLY A 18 -7.55 4.51 10.88
CA GLY A 18 -7.22 3.81 12.12
C GLY A 18 -6.50 2.49 11.87
N VAL A 19 -6.80 1.82 10.76
CA VAL A 19 -6.05 0.63 10.33
C VAL A 19 -4.63 1.00 9.92
N ILE A 20 -4.44 2.09 9.16
CA ILE A 20 -3.12 2.58 8.77
C ILE A 20 -2.27 2.95 9.99
N ASP A 21 -2.86 3.69 10.95
CA ASP A 21 -2.19 4.07 12.18
C ASP A 21 -1.76 2.86 13.02
N ARG A 22 -2.62 1.82 13.08
CA ARG A 22 -2.28 0.58 13.75
C ARG A 22 -1.16 -0.18 13.05
N LEU A 23 -1.22 -0.31 11.72
CA LEU A 23 -0.18 -0.96 10.93
C LEU A 23 1.18 -0.27 11.10
N GLU A 24 1.19 1.05 11.11
CA GLU A 24 2.39 1.85 11.38
C GLU A 24 2.95 1.57 12.78
N LYS A 25 2.10 1.53 13.80
CA LYS A 25 2.49 1.18 15.18
C LYS A 25 3.00 -0.25 15.33
N ASP A 26 2.44 -1.18 14.57
CA ASP A 26 2.87 -2.58 14.49
C ASP A 26 4.17 -2.74 13.66
N GLY A 27 4.73 -1.65 13.11
CA GLY A 27 5.97 -1.68 12.33
C GLY A 27 5.80 -2.22 10.90
N VAL A 28 4.57 -2.32 10.41
CA VAL A 28 4.28 -2.74 9.04
C VAL A 28 4.66 -1.62 8.10
N GLN A 29 5.42 -1.93 7.06
CA GLN A 29 5.90 -0.94 6.09
C GLN A 29 5.16 -1.03 4.75
N HIS A 30 4.64 -2.22 4.41
CA HIS A 30 4.01 -2.52 3.13
C HIS A 30 2.56 -2.97 3.32
N ILE A 31 1.68 -2.48 2.44
CA ILE A 31 0.28 -2.84 2.38
C ILE A 31 0.03 -3.50 1.04
N GLU A 32 -0.57 -4.70 1.09
CA GLU A 32 -1.04 -5.42 -0.08
C GLU A 32 -2.57 -5.44 -0.08
N THR A 33 -3.16 -5.05 -1.21
CA THR A 33 -4.61 -5.04 -1.43
C THR A 33 -4.93 -5.92 -2.62
N HIS A 34 -5.63 -7.03 -2.37
CA HIS A 34 -6.14 -7.90 -3.42
C HIS A 34 -7.55 -7.48 -3.85
N ILE A 35 -7.70 -7.18 -5.13
CA ILE A 35 -8.97 -6.82 -5.73
C ILE A 35 -9.58 -8.08 -6.33
N LYS A 36 -10.65 -8.59 -5.69
CA LYS A 36 -11.31 -9.83 -6.13
C LYS A 36 -11.91 -9.72 -7.54
N ASP A 37 -12.37 -8.53 -7.91
CA ASP A 37 -13.07 -8.29 -9.17
C ASP A 37 -12.14 -8.44 -10.39
N THR A 38 -10.91 -7.93 -10.28
CA THR A 38 -9.93 -7.92 -11.37
C THR A 38 -8.79 -8.95 -11.18
N GLN A 39 -8.82 -9.70 -10.07
CA GLN A 39 -7.71 -10.54 -9.60
C GLN A 39 -6.35 -9.81 -9.49
N ALA A 40 -6.37 -8.48 -9.46
CA ALA A 40 -5.18 -7.66 -9.37
C ALA A 40 -4.73 -7.52 -7.91
N THR A 41 -3.41 -7.58 -7.69
CA THR A 41 -2.82 -7.28 -6.39
C THR A 41 -2.13 -5.93 -6.47
N TYR A 42 -2.51 -5.01 -5.59
CA TYR A 42 -1.91 -3.68 -5.49
C TYR A 42 -1.10 -3.57 -4.22
N THR A 43 0.15 -3.17 -4.33
CA THR A 43 1.06 -2.95 -3.22
C THR A 43 1.45 -1.49 -3.09
N THR A 44 1.55 -1.00 -1.86
CA THR A 44 2.05 0.35 -1.55
C THR A 44 2.72 0.34 -0.17
N THR A 45 3.35 1.44 0.21
CA THR A 45 3.94 1.61 1.55
C THR A 45 3.08 2.51 2.44
N ILE A 46 3.19 2.33 3.75
CA ILE A 46 2.56 3.23 4.75
C ILE A 46 3.06 4.66 4.55
N GLU A 47 4.35 4.84 4.23
CA GLU A 47 4.92 6.15 3.95
C GLU A 47 4.26 6.83 2.75
N SER A 48 4.07 6.09 1.64
CA SER A 48 3.38 6.62 0.45
C SER A 48 1.93 6.99 0.75
N MET A 49 1.25 6.19 1.57
CA MET A 49 -0.09 6.49 2.07
C MET A 49 -0.11 7.81 2.88
N ARG A 50 0.88 8.06 3.73
CA ARG A 50 0.97 9.30 4.54
C ARG A 50 1.35 10.52 3.70
N GLN A 51 2.28 10.37 2.76
CA GLN A 51 2.77 11.49 1.93
C GLN A 51 1.79 11.89 0.83
N HIS A 52 1.11 10.93 0.22
CA HIS A 52 0.27 11.16 -0.96
C HIS A 52 -1.20 10.85 -0.74
N GLY A 53 -1.56 10.18 0.35
CA GLY A 53 -2.95 9.90 0.69
C GLY A 53 -3.69 11.17 1.08
N ARG A 54 -4.97 11.20 0.74
CA ARG A 54 -5.89 12.27 1.16
C ARG A 54 -6.89 11.72 2.15
N PHE A 55 -7.05 12.43 3.27
CA PHE A 55 -8.08 12.11 4.23
C PHE A 55 -9.46 12.51 3.67
N ALA A 56 -10.41 11.60 3.78
CA ALA A 56 -11.81 11.82 3.46
C ALA A 56 -12.68 11.32 4.61
N ASN A 57 -13.71 12.08 4.96
CA ASN A 57 -14.65 11.73 6.00
C ASN A 57 -16.04 11.48 5.39
N ARG A 58 -16.17 10.40 4.62
CA ARG A 58 -17.44 10.02 3.97
C ARG A 58 -18.17 8.90 4.71
N PHE A 59 -17.42 8.01 5.38
CA PHE A 59 -17.92 6.88 6.16
C PHE A 59 -17.02 6.57 7.37
N GLY A 60 -16.47 7.62 8.00
CA GLY A 60 -15.35 7.53 8.94
C GLY A 60 -14.08 8.16 8.36
N LEU A 61 -13.03 8.28 9.19
CA LEU A 61 -11.76 8.85 8.75
C LEU A 61 -11.04 7.85 7.83
N GLN A 62 -11.13 8.07 6.53
CA GLN A 62 -10.52 7.22 5.52
C GLN A 62 -9.33 7.93 4.89
N LEU A 63 -8.27 7.18 4.63
CA LEU A 63 -7.13 7.60 3.85
C LEU A 63 -7.28 7.04 2.43
N ILE A 64 -7.42 7.93 1.47
CA ILE A 64 -7.61 7.59 0.06
C ILE A 64 -6.29 7.82 -0.68
N LEU A 65 -5.77 6.76 -1.30
CA LEU A 65 -4.58 6.85 -2.14
C LEU A 65 -4.94 6.51 -3.60
N SER A 66 -4.60 7.43 -4.51
CA SER A 66 -4.80 7.22 -5.94
C SER A 66 -4.01 6.01 -6.45
N LEU A 67 -4.62 5.23 -7.35
CA LEU A 67 -4.03 4.01 -7.92
C LEU A 67 -2.66 4.23 -8.59
N LYS A 68 -2.32 5.46 -8.99
CA LYS A 68 -1.00 5.82 -9.54
C LYS A 68 0.17 5.65 -8.55
N TYR A 69 -0.11 5.57 -7.25
CA TYR A 69 0.90 5.35 -6.19
C TYR A 69 0.90 3.89 -5.69
N TRP A 70 0.19 3.01 -6.40
CA TRP A 70 0.17 1.58 -6.10
C TRP A 70 0.94 0.84 -7.19
N ALA A 71 1.83 -0.05 -6.79
CA ALA A 71 2.43 -1.03 -7.68
C ALA A 71 1.44 -2.16 -7.92
N MET A 72 1.17 -2.51 -9.17
CA MET A 72 0.24 -3.59 -9.52
C MET A 72 1.04 -4.88 -9.77
N ASN A 73 1.06 -5.79 -8.80
CA ASN A 73 1.58 -7.13 -8.98
C ASN A 73 0.49 -8.02 -9.62
N GLY A 74 0.72 -8.41 -10.88
CA GLY A 74 -0.23 -9.17 -11.69
C GLY A 74 -0.11 -8.90 -13.18
N GLN A 75 0.59 -7.84 -13.58
CA GLN A 75 1.18 -7.73 -14.92
C GLN A 75 2.69 -7.57 -14.73
N ALA A 76 3.46 -8.46 -15.34
CA ALA A 76 4.87 -8.23 -15.61
C ALA A 76 4.96 -7.05 -16.58
N THR A 77 4.89 -5.83 -16.06
CA THR A 77 5.45 -4.68 -16.76
C THR A 77 6.86 -4.51 -16.22
N GLU A 78 7.81 -4.98 -17.01
CA GLU A 78 9.24 -4.66 -16.95
C GLU A 78 9.45 -3.16 -16.81
N GLN A 79 9.39 -2.64 -15.59
CA GLN A 79 9.99 -1.38 -15.17
C GLN A 79 9.81 -1.27 -13.66
N GLU A 80 10.91 -1.03 -12.96
CA GLU A 80 11.00 -0.80 -11.52
C GLU A 80 11.21 -2.03 -10.63
N ILE A 81 12.21 -2.84 -11.01
CA ILE A 81 13.16 -3.37 -10.03
C ILE A 81 13.97 -2.16 -9.52
N ALA A 82 13.42 -1.39 -8.59
CA ALA A 82 14.24 -0.50 -7.78
C ALA A 82 15.18 -1.40 -6.94
N PRO A 83 16.50 -1.17 -6.96
CA PRO A 83 17.43 -2.04 -6.25
C PRO A 83 17.16 -1.91 -4.76
N GLN A 84 16.69 -3.00 -4.13
CA GLN A 84 16.89 -3.13 -2.70
C GLN A 84 18.39 -3.07 -2.48
N PRO A 85 18.95 -2.13 -1.68
CA PRO A 85 20.29 -2.32 -1.18
C PRO A 85 20.20 -3.61 -0.37
N GLU A 86 20.82 -4.68 -0.87
CA GLU A 86 21.09 -5.87 -0.10
C GLU A 86 21.87 -5.40 1.13
N GLN A 87 21.17 -5.17 2.24
CA GLN A 87 21.78 -5.15 3.55
C GLN A 87 22.28 -6.58 3.77
N LEU A 88 23.50 -6.85 3.29
CA LEU A 88 24.31 -7.97 3.73
C LEU A 88 24.53 -7.80 5.23
N SER A 89 23.56 -8.26 6.01
CA SER A 89 23.79 -8.64 7.40
C SER A 89 24.53 -9.96 7.37
N LEU A 90 25.86 -9.90 7.32
CA LEU A 90 26.71 -11.01 7.75
C LEU A 90 27.38 -10.61 9.06
N PHE A 91 26.61 -10.83 10.12
CA PHE A 91 27.12 -11.05 11.47
C PHE A 91 28.09 -12.24 11.50
N GLY A 92 29.14 -12.11 12.34
CA GLY A 92 29.91 -13.21 12.95
C GLY A 92 30.99 -13.82 12.05
N GLY A 93 32.26 -13.90 12.42
CA GLY A 93 32.80 -14.14 13.76
C GLY A 93 33.41 -15.54 13.80
N ALA A 94 34.72 -15.63 13.66
CA ALA A 94 35.62 -16.63 14.25
C ALA A 94 37.06 -16.18 13.99
#